data_AF-A0A081B3J9-F1
#
_entry.id   AF-A0A081B3J9-F1
#
_cell.length_a   1.000
_cell.length_b   1.000
_cell.length_c   1.000
_cell.angle_alpha   90.00
_cell.angle_beta   90.00
_cell.angle_gamma   90.00
#
_symmetry.space_group_name_H-M   'P 1'
#
loop_
_entity.id
_entity.type
_entity.pdbx_description
1 polymer ?
#
loop_
_entity_poly.entity_id
_entity_poly.type
_entity_poly.pdbx_seq_one_letter_code
_entity_poly.pdbx_strand_id
1 'polypeptide(L)' 'MEGNTSKAPKGECATCGKLVSKSNMAKHRKVCGKNKAPKTRKVINRQSYKRHKDKILNKRFEQRVFNRFRRLEENSLLQ' A
#
# COMPACT_ATOMS: atom_id res chain seq x y z
N MET A 1 -4.09 39.32 -22.90
CA MET A 1 -2.87 39.08 -22.09
C MET A 1 -3.13 37.83 -21.26
N GLU A 2 -2.51 36.72 -21.61
CA GLU A 2 -2.79 35.41 -20.99
C GLU A 2 -2.09 35.28 -19.63
N GLY A 3 -2.87 34.94 -18.61
CA GLY A 3 -2.42 34.79 -17.22
C GLY A 3 -1.45 33.62 -17.05
N ASN A 4 -0.17 33.94 -16.92
CA ASN A 4 0.87 32.98 -16.56
C ASN A 4 0.77 32.68 -15.05
N THR A 5 -0.17 31.81 -14.68
CA THR A 5 -0.17 31.23 -13.34
C THR A 5 1.03 30.30 -13.23
N SER A 6 1.96 30.68 -12.35
CA SER A 6 3.15 30.00 -11.83
C SER A 6 2.92 28.51 -11.49
N LYS A 7 2.75 27.68 -12.51
CA LYS A 7 2.66 26.23 -12.37
C LYS A 7 4.06 25.66 -12.59
N ALA A 8 4.54 24.90 -11.61
CA ALA A 8 5.85 24.24 -11.66
C ALA A 8 6.06 23.54 -13.01
N PRO A 9 7.28 23.58 -13.57
CA PRO A 9 7.53 23.10 -14.92
C PRO A 9 7.14 21.62 -15.02
N LYS A 10 6.24 21.31 -15.97
CA LYS A 10 5.81 19.96 -16.30
C LYS A 10 6.57 19.47 -17.53
N GLY A 11 6.88 18.19 -17.55
CA GLY A 11 7.42 17.49 -18.71
C GLY A 11 6.50 16.33 -19.09
N GLU A 12 6.51 15.96 -20.36
CA GLU A 12 5.75 14.82 -20.85
C GLU A 12 6.53 13.51 -20.63
N CYS A 13 5.86 12.47 -20.18
CA CYS A 13 6.45 11.14 -20.08
C CYS A 13 6.40 10.44 -21.44
N ALA A 14 7.56 10.18 -22.06
CA ALA A 14 7.68 9.46 -23.32
C ALA A 14 7.02 8.07 -23.34
N THR A 15 6.88 7.42 -22.18
CA THR A 15 6.31 6.06 -22.08
C THR A 15 4.78 6.05 -22.02
N CYS A 16 4.13 7.12 -21.54
CA CYS A 16 2.67 7.13 -21.36
C CYS A 16 1.98 8.43 -21.78
N GLY A 17 2.70 9.40 -22.35
CA GLY A 17 2.20 10.70 -22.78
C GLY A 17 1.70 11.62 -21.66
N LYS A 18 1.81 11.22 -20.39
CA LYS A 18 1.29 12.03 -19.27
C LYS A 18 2.20 13.19 -18.94
N LEU A 19 1.61 14.37 -18.75
CA LEU A 19 2.28 15.54 -18.20
C LEU A 19 2.49 15.39 -16.70
N VAL A 20 3.74 15.29 -16.28
CA VAL A 20 4.16 15.14 -14.88
C VAL A 20 5.10 16.29 -14.51
N SER A 21 5.06 16.77 -13.27
CA SER A 21 6.04 17.79 -12.84
C SER A 21 7.48 17.25 -12.99
N LYS A 22 8.41 18.09 -13.42
CA LYS A 22 9.81 17.68 -13.65
C LYS A 22 10.43 17.01 -12.41
N SER A 23 10.17 17.55 -11.22
CA SER A 23 10.62 17.00 -9.94
C SER A 23 10.08 15.59 -9.64
N ASN A 24 8.87 15.25 -10.11
CA ASN A 24 8.24 13.95 -9.88
C ASN A 24 8.45 12.95 -11.01
N MET A 25 9.05 13.35 -12.13
CA MET A 25 9.25 12.49 -13.30
C MET A 25 10.04 11.22 -12.96
N ALA A 26 11.07 11.33 -12.10
CA ALA A 26 11.83 10.18 -11.63
C ALA A 26 10.97 9.17 -10.83
N LYS A 27 10.09 9.67 -9.94
CA LYS A 27 9.14 8.82 -9.19
C LYS A 27 8.10 8.19 -10.12
N HIS A 28 7.60 8.98 -11.08
CA HIS A 28 6.66 8.52 -12.08
C HIS A 28 7.23 7.39 -12.93
N ARG A 29 8.46 7.51 -13.45
CA ARG A 29 9.12 6.45 -14.24
C ARG A 29 9.24 5.12 -13.51
N LYS A 30 9.37 5.11 -12.17
CA LYS A 30 9.40 3.87 -11.37
C LYS A 30 8.09 3.08 -11.41
N VAL A 31 6.96 3.72 -11.72
CA VAL A 31 5.63 3.08 -11.76
C VAL A 31 4.97 3.13 -13.14
N CYS A 32 5.42 4.04 -14.01
CA CYS A 32 4.98 4.17 -15.38
C CYS A 32 5.32 2.91 -16.19
N GLY A 33 4.38 2.44 -17.00
CA GLY A 33 4.52 1.22 -17.82
C GLY A 33 4.43 -0.09 -17.02
N LYS A 34 4.39 -0.05 -15.68
CA LYS A 34 4.16 -1.25 -14.89
C LYS A 34 2.66 -1.57 -14.90
N ASN A 35 2.26 -2.49 -15.78
CA ASN A 35 0.96 -3.16 -15.76
C ASN A 35 0.88 -4.08 -14.53
N LYS A 36 0.96 -3.52 -13.32
CA LYS A 36 0.49 -4.27 -12.16
C LYS A 36 -1.03 -4.21 -12.25
N ALA A 37 -1.65 -5.38 -12.39
CA ALA A 37 -3.08 -5.50 -12.20
C ALA A 37 -3.44 -4.70 -10.93
N PRO A 38 -4.48 -3.86 -10.97
CA PRO A 38 -4.96 -3.20 -9.76
C PRO A 38 -5.04 -4.27 -8.69
N LYS A 39 -4.39 -4.07 -7.54
CA LYS A 39 -4.61 -4.94 -6.39
C LYS A 39 -6.08 -4.74 -6.04
N THR A 40 -6.95 -5.56 -6.62
CA THR A 40 -8.35 -5.59 -6.27
C THR A 40 -8.35 -5.98 -4.81
N ARG A 41 -8.80 -5.04 -3.97
CA ARG A 41 -9.00 -5.35 -2.55
C ARG A 41 -9.93 -6.55 -2.53
N LYS A 42 -9.47 -7.70 -2.02
CA LYS A 42 -10.33 -8.87 -1.86
C LYS A 42 -11.55 -8.43 -1.07
N VAL A 43 -12.69 -8.33 -1.73
CA VAL A 43 -13.95 -8.01 -1.08
C VAL A 43 -14.26 -9.20 -0.21
N ILE A 44 -14.19 -9.01 1.10
CA ILE A 44 -14.54 -10.06 2.04
C ILE A 44 -16.06 -10.22 1.94
N ASN A 45 -16.53 -11.37 1.46
CA ASN A 45 -17.95 -11.68 1.38
C ASN A 45 -18.58 -11.48 2.77
N ARG A 46 -19.53 -10.53 2.88
CA ARG A 46 -20.13 -10.14 4.15
C ARG A 46 -20.85 -11.29 4.87
N GLN A 47 -21.50 -12.18 4.14
CA GLN A 47 -22.16 -13.36 4.72
C GLN A 47 -21.14 -14.39 5.20
N SER A 48 -20.05 -14.59 4.44
CA SER A 48 -18.94 -15.46 4.88
C SER A 48 -18.29 -14.92 6.16
N TYR A 49 -18.07 -13.60 6.24
CA TYR A 49 -17.54 -12.96 7.45
C TYR A 49 -18.46 -13.16 8.65
N LYS A 50 -19.78 -12.96 8.50
CA LYS A 50 -20.74 -13.19 9.59
C LYS A 50 -20.68 -14.64 10.11
N ARG A 51 -20.63 -15.63 9.22
CA ARG A 51 -20.57 -17.05 9.59
C ARG A 51 -19.27 -17.46 10.28
N HIS A 52 -18.16 -16.79 9.97
CA HIS A 52 -16.83 -17.19 10.46
C HIS A 52 -16.18 -16.15 11.40
N LYS A 53 -16.94 -15.15 11.84
CA LYS A 53 -16.42 -14.01 12.62
C LYS A 53 -15.64 -14.49 13.85
N ASP A 54 -16.24 -15.38 14.63
CA ASP A 54 -15.66 -15.80 15.91
C ASP A 54 -14.39 -16.62 15.71
N LYS A 55 -14.37 -17.51 14.71
CA LYS A 55 -13.15 -18.24 14.32
C LYS A 55 -12.03 -17.30 13.90
N ILE A 56 -12.35 -16.24 13.13
CA ILE A 56 -11.37 -15.22 12.72
C ILE A 56 -10.84 -14.45 13.93
N LEU A 57 -11.72 -14.06 14.85
CA LEU A 57 -11.34 -13.30 16.05
C LEU A 57 -10.49 -14.14 16.99
N ASN A 58 -10.84 -15.42 17.20
CA ASN A 58 -10.09 -16.31 18.06
C ASN A 58 -8.68 -16.57 17.51
N LYS A 59 -8.57 -16.85 16.20
CA LYS A 59 -7.26 -17.01 15.54
C LYS A 59 -6.38 -15.76 15.67
N ARG A 60 -6.97 -14.56 15.61
CA ARG A 60 -6.24 -13.29 15.82
C ARG A 60 -5.82 -13.11 17.27
N PHE A 61 -6.63 -13.56 18.23
CA PHE A 61 -6.28 -13.53 19.64
C PHE A 61 -5.09 -14.46 19.92
N GLU A 62 -5.16 -15.72 19.51
CA GLU A 62 -4.06 -16.69 19.63
C GLU A 62 -2.76 -16.17 19.00
N GLN A 63 -2.84 -15.60 17.79
CA GLN A 63 -1.67 -15.01 17.13
C GLN A 63 -1.06 -13.84 17.93
N ARG A 64 -1.89 -12.99 18.56
CA ARG A 64 -1.40 -11.90 19.42
C ARG A 64 -0.71 -12.44 20.67
N VAL A 65 -1.28 -13.47 21.28
CA VAL A 65 -0.69 -14.14 22.46
C VAL A 65 0.66 -14.77 22.09
N PHE A 66 0.71 -15.55 21.00
CA PHE A 66 1.96 -16.14 20.50
C PHE A 66 3.03 -15.09 20.20
N ASN A 67 2.68 -14.03 19.48
CA ASN A 67 3.62 -12.94 19.17
C ASN A 67 4.12 -12.22 20.42
N ARG A 68 3.29 -12.11 21.47
CA ARG A 68 3.71 -11.54 22.75
C ARG A 68 4.74 -12.43 23.43
N PHE A 69 4.50 -13.74 23.48
CA PHE A 69 5.47 -14.69 24.02
C PHE A 69 6.80 -14.65 23.26
N ARG A 70 6.78 -14.73 21.92
CA ARG A 70 7.99 -14.66 21.09
C ARG A 70 8.85 -13.41 21.37
N ARG A 71 8.22 -12.24 21.50
CA ARG A 71 8.96 -10.99 21.80
C ARG A 71 9.60 -11.00 23.18
N LEU A 72 8.95 -11.63 24.16
CA LEU A 72 9.49 -11.75 25.52
C LEU A 72 10.69 -12.70 25.53
N GLU A 73 10.64 -13.83 24.82
CA GLU A 73 11.80 -14.72 24.63
C GLU A 73 12.95 -14.02 23.90
N GLU A 74 12.67 -13.31 22.80
CA GLU A 74 13.69 -12.58 22.03
C GLU A 74 14.38 -11.49 22.87
N ASN A 75 13.64 -10.80 23.75
CA ASN A 75 14.21 -9.82 24.66
C ASN A 75 14.96 -10.47 25.84
N SER A 76 14.62 -11.70 26.21
CA SER A 76 15.30 -12.45 27.27
C SER A 76 16.65 -13.03 26.84
N LEU A 77 16.86 -13.22 25.53
CA LEU A 77 18.12 -13.72 24.95
C LEU A 77 19.12 -12.62 24.60
N LEU A 78 18.76 -11.35 24.82
CA LEU A 78 19.58 -10.16 24.57
C LEU A 78 20.15 -9.53 25.86
N GLN A 79 20.03 -10.21 27.00
CA GLN A 79 20.70 -9.89 28.27
C GLN A 79 21.78 -10.92 28.55
#